data_AF-A0AA35S6F0-F1
#
_entry.id   AF-A0AA35S6F0-F1
#
_cell.length_a   1.000
_cell.length_b   1.000
_cell.length_c   1.000
_cell.angle_alpha   90.00
_cell.angle_beta   90.00
_cell.angle_gamma   90.00
#
_symmetry.space_group_name_H-M   'P 1'
#
loop_
_entity.id
_entity.type
_entity.pdbx_description
1 polymer ?
#
loop_
_entity_poly.entity_id
_entity_poly.type
_entity_poly.pdbx_seq_one_letter_code
_entity_poly.pdbx_strand_id
1 'polypeptide(L)'
;MAVPAQPLPGYFYDELSKIRVLEPDTAQTTDELREECKDFVDRIGEFQSLVGSFIGMVDGLAQEVEKEKMKAIGARNLLKSIARERDSQKQQLQALLIEKKMELERLRVQYESLKQVEQDQQEITEDFGLK
;
A
#
# COMPACT_ATOMS: atom_id res chain seq x y z
N MET A 1 50.90 -75.34 20.36
CA MET A 1 50.40 -74.43 21.40
C MET A 1 51.07 -73.08 21.19
N ALA A 2 50.37 -72.12 20.59
CA ALA A 2 50.79 -70.73 20.52
C ALA A 2 49.77 -69.92 21.31
N VAL A 3 50.28 -69.10 22.21
CA VAL A 3 49.57 -68.47 23.33
C VAL A 3 48.40 -67.62 22.84
N PRO A 4 47.18 -67.74 23.41
CA PRO A 4 46.11 -66.80 23.11
C PRO A 4 46.56 -65.42 23.59
N ALA A 5 46.68 -64.47 22.67
CA ALA A 5 46.99 -63.08 22.99
C ALA A 5 45.89 -62.54 23.89
N GLN A 6 46.14 -62.52 25.20
CA GLN A 6 45.26 -61.87 26.15
C GLN A 6 45.32 -60.36 25.85
N PRO A 7 44.17 -59.68 25.67
CA PRO A 7 44.17 -58.24 25.45
C PRO A 7 44.76 -57.55 26.69
N LEU A 8 45.83 -56.78 26.48
CA LEU A 8 46.36 -55.89 27.51
C LEU A 8 45.25 -54.88 27.87
N PRO A 9 44.93 -54.67 29.17
CA PRO A 9 43.89 -53.74 29.57
C PRO A 9 44.22 -52.33 29.03
N GLY A 10 43.33 -51.79 28.19
CA GLY A 10 43.51 -50.49 27.55
C GLY A 10 44.06 -50.50 26.12
N TYR A 11 44.27 -51.68 25.51
CA TYR A 11 44.67 -51.80 24.11
C TYR A 11 43.72 -52.74 23.34
N PHE A 12 43.19 -52.24 22.24
CA PHE A 12 42.28 -52.93 21.32
C PHE A 12 42.98 -53.22 20.00
N TYR A 13 42.56 -54.27 19.29
CA TYR A 13 43.03 -54.54 17.93
C TYR A 13 41.96 -54.14 16.93
N ASP A 14 42.34 -53.44 15.86
CA ASP A 14 41.44 -53.14 14.75
C ASP A 14 41.39 -54.27 13.70
N GLU A 15 40.48 -54.16 12.73
CA GLU A 15 40.29 -55.13 11.63
C GLU A 15 41.55 -55.35 10.77
N LEU A 16 42.54 -54.45 10.87
CA LEU A 16 43.84 -54.52 10.20
C LEU A 16 44.96 -55.02 11.13
N SER A 17 44.61 -55.60 12.29
CA SER A 17 45.53 -56.08 13.33
C SER A 17 46.45 -54.99 13.90
N LYS A 18 46.06 -53.71 13.84
CA LYS A 18 46.82 -52.62 14.48
C LYS A 18 46.34 -52.42 15.91
N ILE A 19 47.30 -52.14 16.80
CA ILE A 19 47.02 -51.82 18.20
C ILE A 19 46.44 -50.40 18.28
N ARG A 20 45.28 -50.25 18.90
CA ARG A 20 44.59 -48.99 19.20
C ARG A 20 44.39 -48.83 20.70
N VAL A 21 44.40 -47.59 21.17
CA VAL A 21 44.13 -47.25 22.58
C VAL A 21 42.64 -47.02 22.84
N LEU A 22 41.91 -46.60 21.79
CA LEU A 22 40.45 -46.40 21.83
C LEU A 22 39.76 -47.62 21.19
N GLU A 23 38.65 -48.03 21.79
CA GLU A 23 37.81 -49.10 21.26
C GLU A 23 37.27 -48.71 19.86
N PRO A 24 37.40 -49.59 18.84
CA PRO A 24 37.01 -49.27 17.46
C PRO A 24 35.56 -48.81 17.31
N ASP A 25 34.62 -49.46 18.00
CA ASP A 25 33.19 -49.11 17.98
C ASP A 25 32.96 -47.72 18.55
N THR A 26 33.56 -47.41 19.70
CA THR A 26 33.48 -46.09 20.33
C THR A 26 34.10 -45.01 19.43
N ALA A 27 35.21 -45.30 18.73
CA ALA A 27 35.82 -44.39 17.78
C ALA A 27 34.90 -44.11 16.59
N GLN A 28 34.31 -45.15 16.02
CA GLN A 28 33.38 -45.03 14.89
C GLN A 28 32.12 -44.26 15.26
N THR A 29 31.48 -44.55 16.39
CA THR A 29 30.30 -43.81 16.86
C THR A 29 30.62 -42.34 17.14
N THR A 30 31.84 -42.04 17.63
CA THR A 30 32.27 -40.65 17.84
C THR A 30 32.46 -39.89 16.51
N ASP A 31 33.00 -40.56 15.49
CA ASP A 31 33.15 -39.98 14.15
C ASP A 31 31.79 -39.80 13.46
N GLU A 32 30.87 -40.76 13.57
CA GLU A 32 29.49 -40.65 13.07
C GLU A 32 28.76 -39.48 13.73
N LEU A 33 28.83 -39.38 15.07
CA LEU A 33 28.24 -38.26 15.81
C LEU A 33 28.83 -36.92 15.38
N ARG A 34 30.13 -36.86 15.09
CA ARG A 34 30.79 -35.64 14.61
C ARG A 34 30.25 -35.20 13.25
N GLU A 35 30.07 -36.12 12.31
CA GLU A 35 29.51 -35.81 10.99
C GLU A 35 28.03 -35.40 11.10
N GLU A 36 27.23 -36.08 11.92
CA GLU A 36 25.83 -35.67 12.18
C GLU A 36 25.74 -34.28 12.81
N CYS A 37 26.62 -33.96 13.76
CA CYS A 37 26.70 -32.62 14.35
C CYS A 37 27.01 -31.56 13.29
N LYS A 38 27.90 -31.88 12.35
CA LYS A 38 28.29 -30.96 11.27
C LYS A 38 27.12 -30.74 10.30
N ASP A 39 26.48 -31.81 9.85
CA ASP A 39 25.28 -31.75 9.00
C ASP A 39 24.15 -30.96 9.67
N PHE A 40 23.98 -31.12 10.99
CA PHE A 40 23.01 -30.36 11.75
C PHE A 40 23.30 -28.86 11.73
N VAL A 41 24.56 -28.46 11.97
CA VAL A 41 24.99 -27.06 11.93
C VAL A 41 24.77 -26.47 10.52
N ASP A 42 25.12 -27.21 9.48
CA ASP A 42 24.95 -26.78 8.09
C ASP A 42 23.46 -26.55 7.76
N ARG A 43 22.58 -27.49 8.14
CA ARG A 43 21.12 -27.35 7.97
C ARG A 43 20.53 -26.17 8.74
N ILE A 44 21.02 -25.90 9.95
CA ILE A 44 20.59 -24.73 10.72
C ILE A 44 21.05 -23.44 10.04
N GLY A 45 22.25 -23.42 9.46
CA GLY A 45 22.74 -22.29 8.67
C GLY A 45 21.86 -21.99 7.46
N GLU A 46 21.49 -23.03 6.70
CA GLU A 46 20.56 -22.91 5.56
C GLU A 46 19.18 -22.41 6.00
N PHE A 47 18.65 -22.95 7.10
CA PHE A 47 17.36 -22.51 7.65
C PHE A 47 17.38 -21.04 8.06
N GLN A 48 18.43 -20.60 8.75
CA GLN A 48 18.61 -19.19 9.13
C GLN A 48 18.67 -18.28 7.90
N SER A 49 19.36 -18.70 6.85
CA SER A 49 19.42 -17.95 5.58
C SER A 49 18.02 -17.82 4.95
N LEU A 50 17.27 -18.93 4.88
CA LEU A 50 15.91 -18.94 4.33
C LEU A 50 14.97 -18.02 5.12
N VAL A 51 15.01 -18.09 6.45
CA VAL A 51 14.21 -17.21 7.32
C VAL A 51 14.60 -15.75 7.11
N GLY A 52 15.90 -15.45 7.00
CA GLY A 52 16.38 -14.10 6.72
C GLY A 52 15.85 -13.55 5.38
N SER A 53 15.90 -14.35 4.32
CA SER A 53 15.30 -13.99 3.03
C SER A 53 13.79 -13.80 3.13
N PHE A 54 13.08 -14.67 3.87
CA PHE A 54 11.64 -14.56 4.06
C PHE A 54 11.25 -13.28 4.80
N ILE A 55 11.95 -12.92 5.88
CA ILE A 55 11.75 -11.66 6.60
C ILE A 55 11.93 -10.48 5.65
N GLY A 56 13.00 -10.47 4.84
CA GLY A 56 13.23 -9.41 3.84
C GLY A 56 12.10 -9.28 2.82
N MET A 57 11.54 -10.40 2.35
CA MET A 57 10.39 -10.38 1.43
C MET A 57 9.13 -9.83 2.11
N VAL A 58 8.86 -10.22 3.36
CA VAL A 58 7.70 -9.73 4.13
C VAL A 58 7.83 -8.22 4.39
N ASP A 59 9.02 -7.74 4.76
CA ASP A 59 9.27 -6.31 4.99
C ASP A 59 9.09 -5.51 3.69
N GLY A 60 9.59 -6.02 2.56
CA GLY A 60 9.40 -5.40 1.25
C GLY A 60 7.92 -5.30 0.88
N LEU A 61 7.17 -6.39 1.05
CA LEU A 61 5.73 -6.41 0.79
C LEU A 61 4.97 -5.43 1.69
N ALA A 62 5.33 -5.35 2.98
CA ALA A 62 4.72 -4.41 3.91
C ALA A 62 4.93 -2.94 3.48
N GLN A 63 6.13 -2.60 3.00
CA GLN A 63 6.43 -1.26 2.47
C GLN A 63 5.63 -0.94 1.21
N GLU A 64 5.50 -1.89 0.28
CA GLU A 64 4.70 -1.71 -0.94
C GLU A 64 3.21 -1.51 -0.63
N VAL A 65 2.67 -2.30 0.31
CA VAL A 65 1.28 -2.16 0.77
C VAL A 65 1.04 -0.78 1.38
N GLU A 66 1.93 -0.31 2.26
CA GLU A 66 1.75 1.00 2.89
C GLU A 66 1.88 2.14 1.86
N LYS A 67 2.76 1.99 0.87
CA LYS A 67 2.89 2.94 -0.25
C LYS A 67 1.61 3.03 -1.07
N GLU A 68 1.02 1.90 -1.46
CA GLU A 68 -0.24 1.90 -2.22
C GLU A 68 -1.43 2.39 -1.39
N LYS A 69 -1.49 2.03 -0.11
CA LYS A 69 -2.48 2.57 0.83
C LYS A 69 -2.42 4.10 0.90
N MET A 70 -1.23 4.67 1.01
CA MET A 70 -1.06 6.13 1.03
C MET A 70 -1.50 6.79 -0.28
N LYS A 71 -1.17 6.20 -1.44
CA LYS A 71 -1.65 6.69 -2.74
C LYS A 71 -3.19 6.65 -2.83
N ALA A 72 -3.81 5.55 -2.40
CA ALA A 72 -5.26 5.40 -2.41
C ALA A 72 -5.95 6.43 -1.50
N ILE A 73 -5.41 6.69 -0.30
CA ILE A 73 -5.91 7.74 0.60
C ILE A 73 -5.77 9.12 -0.07
N GLY A 74 -4.63 9.40 -0.70
CA GLY A 74 -4.40 10.65 -1.43
C GLY A 74 -5.41 10.87 -2.55
N ALA A 75 -5.60 9.87 -3.42
CA ALA A 75 -6.58 9.91 -4.50
C ALA A 75 -8.00 10.11 -3.99
N ARG A 76 -8.39 9.41 -2.91
CA ARG A 76 -9.70 9.57 -2.28
C ARG A 76 -9.93 10.97 -1.74
N ASN A 77 -8.91 11.56 -1.11
CA ASN A 77 -8.99 12.92 -0.58
C ASN A 77 -9.14 13.96 -1.70
N LEU A 78 -8.40 13.78 -2.80
CA LEU A 78 -8.52 14.63 -3.99
C LEU A 78 -9.92 14.55 -4.62
N LEU A 79 -10.46 13.34 -4.77
CA LEU A 79 -11.84 13.18 -5.28
C LEU A 79 -12.87 13.87 -4.38
N LYS A 80 -12.69 13.77 -3.06
CA LYS A 80 -13.56 14.44 -2.08
C LYS A 80 -13.45 15.97 -2.17
N SER A 81 -12.25 16.51 -2.37
CA SER A 81 -12.09 17.97 -2.54
C SER A 81 -12.70 18.46 -3.86
N ILE A 82 -12.51 17.73 -4.96
CA ILE A 82 -13.13 18.06 -6.27
C ILE A 82 -14.66 18.04 -6.17
N ALA A 83 -15.24 17.06 -5.47
CA ALA A 83 -16.69 17.01 -5.27
C ALA A 83 -17.20 18.24 -4.50
N ARG A 84 -16.52 18.62 -3.41
CA ARG A 84 -16.86 19.82 -2.62
C ARG A 84 -16.71 21.11 -3.44
N GLU A 85 -15.64 21.23 -4.22
CA GLU A 85 -15.41 22.39 -5.07
C GLU A 85 -16.50 22.50 -6.14
N ARG A 86 -16.85 21.38 -6.79
CA ARG A 86 -17.94 21.32 -7.77
C ARG A 86 -19.27 21.76 -7.15
N ASP A 87 -19.60 21.28 -5.95
CA ASP A 87 -20.86 21.65 -5.28
C ASP A 87 -20.88 23.14 -4.90
N SER A 88 -19.76 23.67 -4.42
CA SER A 88 -19.59 25.11 -4.16
C SER A 88 -19.78 25.95 -5.43
N GLN A 89 -19.12 25.57 -6.53
CA GLN A 89 -19.27 26.24 -7.83
C GLN A 89 -20.71 26.21 -8.33
N LYS A 90 -21.41 25.08 -8.18
CA LYS A 90 -22.84 24.97 -8.54
C LYS A 90 -23.70 25.93 -7.73
N GLN A 91 -23.48 26.02 -6.41
CA GLN A 91 -24.22 26.95 -5.55
C GLN A 91 -23.96 28.41 -5.94
N GLN A 92 -22.70 28.77 -6.22
CA GLN A 92 -22.33 30.10 -6.70
C GLN A 92 -23.02 30.45 -8.03
N LEU A 93 -23.01 29.52 -8.99
CA LEU A 93 -23.68 29.72 -10.29
C LEU A 93 -25.20 29.84 -10.13
N GLN A 94 -25.81 29.05 -9.25
CA GLN A 94 -27.24 29.16 -8.96
C GLN A 94 -27.60 30.51 -8.34
N ALA A 95 -26.80 31.02 -7.40
CA ALA A 95 -27.00 32.33 -6.80
C ALA A 95 -26.92 33.44 -7.87
N LEU A 96 -25.91 33.39 -8.74
CA LEU A 96 -25.75 34.34 -9.84
C LEU A 96 -26.93 34.28 -10.83
N LEU A 97 -27.43 33.08 -11.11
CA LEU A 97 -28.58 32.90 -12.01
C LEU A 97 -29.86 33.49 -11.41
N ILE A 98 -30.06 33.37 -10.09
CA ILE A 98 -31.18 34.01 -9.39
C ILE A 98 -31.04 35.54 -9.46
N GLU A 99 -29.87 36.08 -9.15
CA GLU A 99 -29.59 37.52 -9.22
C GLU A 99 -29.90 38.08 -10.61
N LYS A 100 -29.41 37.43 -11.68
CA LYS A 100 -29.64 37.87 -13.05
C LYS A 100 -31.10 37.76 -13.48
N LYS A 101 -31.83 36.74 -13.02
CA LYS A 101 -33.27 36.63 -13.25
C LYS A 101 -34.05 37.76 -12.58
N MET A 102 -33.70 38.10 -11.34
CA MET A 102 -34.33 39.23 -10.63
C MET A 102 -34.05 40.55 -11.32
N GLU A 103 -32.81 40.77 -11.78
CA GLU A 103 -32.43 41.95 -12.53
C GLU A 103 -33.22 42.05 -13.85
N LEU A 104 -33.34 40.95 -14.60
CA LEU A 104 -34.12 40.89 -15.84
C LEU A 104 -35.59 41.23 -15.60
N GLU A 105 -36.21 40.67 -14.57
CA GLU A 105 -37.61 40.94 -14.25
C GLU A 105 -37.83 42.41 -13.87
N ARG A 106 -36.91 43.01 -13.11
CA ARG A 106 -36.93 44.44 -12.81
C ARG A 106 -36.88 45.29 -14.07
N LEU A 107 -35.95 44.99 -14.99
CA LEU A 107 -35.83 45.73 -16.25
C LEU A 107 -37.07 45.57 -17.12
N ARG A 108 -37.68 44.38 -17.14
CA ARG A 108 -38.91 44.11 -17.87
C ARG A 108 -40.06 44.99 -17.38
N VAL A 109 -40.28 45.05 -16.07
CA VAL A 109 -41.33 45.90 -15.47
C VAL A 109 -41.08 47.38 -15.78
N GLN A 110 -39.83 47.84 -15.69
CA GLN A 110 -39.47 49.22 -16.05
C GLN A 110 -39.76 49.52 -17.53
N TYR A 111 -39.42 48.60 -18.43
CA TYR A 111 -39.69 48.73 -19.85
C TYR A 111 -41.19 48.81 -20.14
N GLU A 112 -42.00 47.92 -19.54
CA GLU A 112 -43.46 47.93 -19.71
C GLU A 112 -44.07 49.25 -19.21
N SER A 113 -43.60 49.78 -18.07
CA SER A 113 -44.04 51.08 -17.55
C SER A 113 -43.68 52.25 -18.47
N LEU A 114 -42.44 52.27 -19.00
CA LEU A 114 -41.98 53.31 -19.94
C LEU A 114 -42.77 53.26 -21.25
N LYS A 115 -43.05 52.06 -21.76
CA LYS A 115 -43.85 51.86 -22.97
C LYS A 115 -45.28 52.39 -22.80
N GLN A 116 -45.90 52.18 -21.63
CA GLN A 116 -47.22 52.76 -21.35
C GLN A 116 -47.16 54.29 -21.37
N VAL A 117 -46.18 54.89 -20.71
CA VAL A 117 -46.00 56.35 -20.70
C VAL A 117 -45.75 56.90 -22.11
N GLU A 118 -44.97 56.20 -22.94
CA GLU A 118 -44.75 56.57 -24.35
C GLU A 118 -46.07 56.54 -25.15
N GLN A 119 -46.90 55.50 -24.96
CA GLN A 119 -48.20 55.41 -25.62
C GLN A 119 -49.13 56.56 -25.18
N ASP A 120 -49.23 56.82 -23.88
CA ASP A 120 -50.03 57.92 -23.35
C ASP A 120 -49.57 59.28 -23.94
N GLN A 121 -48.25 59.50 -24.08
CA GLN A 121 -47.69 60.70 -24.69
C GLN A 121 -47.99 60.79 -26.19
N GLN A 122 -47.99 59.67 -26.92
CA GLN A 122 -48.35 59.63 -28.33
C GLN A 122 -49.82 59.98 -28.52
N GLU A 123 -50.72 59.41 -27.71
CA GLU A 123 -52.15 59.73 -27.72
C GLU A 123 -52.41 61.22 -27.47
N ILE A 124 -51.76 61.80 -26.45
CA ILE A 124 -51.81 63.24 -26.17
C ILE A 124 -51.34 64.04 -27.39
N THR A 125 -50.22 63.67 -27.99
CA THR A 125 -49.68 64.38 -29.17
C THR A 125 -50.65 64.36 -30.34
N GLU A 126 -51.34 63.23 -30.55
CA GLU A 126 -52.37 63.08 -31.58
C GLU A 126 -53.62 63.91 -31.28
N ASP A 127 -54.10 63.91 -30.04
CA ASP A 127 -55.27 64.69 -29.60
C ASP A 127 -55.03 66.21 -29.71
N PHE A 128 -53.81 66.68 -29.45
CA PHE A 128 -53.46 68.10 -29.59
C PHE A 128 -53.05 68.49 -31.02
N GLY A 129 -53.06 67.56 -31.99
CA GLY A 129 -52.74 67.82 -33.39
C GLY A 129 -51.30 68.30 -33.63
N LEU A 130 -50.37 68.01 -32.71
CA LEU A 130 -48.98 68.47 -32.72
C LEU A 130 -48.07 67.58 -33.60
N LYS A 131 -48.52 67.26 -34.82
CA LYS A 131 -47.68 66.61 -35.85
C LYS A 131 -47.00 67.63 -36.76
#